data_AF-A0A956HRA9-F1
#
_entry.id   AF-A0A956HRA9-F1
#
_cell.length_a   1.000
_cell.length_b   1.000
_cell.length_c   1.000
_cell.angle_alpha   90.00
_cell.angle_beta   90.00
_cell.angle_gamma   90.00
#
_symmetry.space_group_name_H-M   'P 1'
#
loop_
_entity.id
_entity.type
_entity.pdbx_description
1 polymer ?
#
loop_
_entity_poly.entity_id
_entity_poly.type
_entity_poly.pdbx_seq_one_letter_code
_entity_poly.pdbx_strand_id
1 'polypeptide(L)' 'MASVVELPRLSDTMEEGVVAKWRIAVGDKVKRGQVIAEIE' A
#
# COMPACT_ATOMS: atom_id res chain seq x y z
N MET A 1 6.16 16.39 -6.43
CA MET A 1 6.83 15.59 -5.38
C MET A 1 6.02 14.32 -5.21
N ALA A 2 6.66 13.16 -5.23
CA ALA A 2 6.00 11.89 -4.96
C ALA A 2 6.24 11.54 -3.48
N SER A 3 5.18 11.11 -2.78
CA SER A 3 5.31 10.61 -1.42
C SER A 3 5.54 9.11 -1.48
N VAL A 4 6.62 8.63 -0.89
CA VAL A 4 6.87 7.19 -0.72
C VAL A 4 5.89 6.68 0.33
N VAL A 5 5.12 5.65 -0.01
CA VAL A 5 4.22 4.96 0.93
C VAL A 5 4.94 3.68 1.36
N GLU A 6 5.41 3.67 2.59
CA GLU A 6 6.07 2.51 3.18
C GLU A 6 5.02 1.54 3.75
N LEU A 7 5.25 0.25 3.59
CA LEU A 7 4.38 -0.77 4.16
C LEU A 7 4.56 -0.74 5.70
N PRO A 8 3.50 -0.48 6.49
CA PRO A 8 3.61 -0.59 7.93
C PRO A 8 3.80 -2.06 8.31
N ARG A 9 4.68 -2.31 9.27
CA ARG A 9 4.91 -3.66 9.80
C ARG A 9 3.64 -4.16 10.48
N LEU A 10 3.00 -5.20 9.90
CA LEU A 10 1.72 -5.74 10.36
C LEU A 10 1.84 -6.75 11.52
N SER A 11 3.03 -7.27 11.78
CA SER A 11 3.29 -8.20 12.89
C SER A 11 4.75 -8.21 13.31
N ASP A 12 5.00 -8.61 14.55
CA ASP A 12 6.34 -8.65 15.15
C ASP A 12 7.30 -9.66 14.51
N THR A 13 6.82 -10.50 13.59
CA THR A 13 7.61 -11.46 12.80
C THR A 13 7.47 -11.26 11.28
N MET A 14 6.79 -10.21 10.82
CA MET A 14 6.61 -9.96 9.40
C MET A 14 7.88 -9.29 8.84
N GLU A 15 8.67 -10.05 8.07
CA GLU A 15 9.89 -9.57 7.40
C GLU A 15 9.61 -9.12 5.95
N GLU A 16 8.71 -9.81 5.26
CA GLU A 16 8.30 -9.52 3.89
C GLU A 16 6.77 -9.53 3.81
N GLY A 17 6.17 -8.54 3.14
CA GLY A 17 4.74 -8.48 2.87
C GLY A 17 4.50 -8.48 1.37
N VAL A 18 3.58 -9.32 0.90
CA VAL A 18 3.29 -9.45 -0.53
C VAL A 18 2.12 -8.55 -0.88
N VAL A 19 2.26 -7.69 -1.88
CA VAL A 19 1.11 -6.92 -2.39
C VAL A 19 0.20 -7.88 -3.14
N ALA A 20 -0.90 -8.29 -2.52
CA ALA A 20 -1.91 -9.14 -3.13
C ALA A 20 -2.61 -8.44 -4.30
N LYS A 21 -2.96 -7.15 -4.13
CA LYS A 21 -3.67 -6.40 -5.17
C LYS A 21 -3.53 -4.88 -5.05
N TRP A 22 -3.30 -4.22 -6.17
CA TRP A 22 -3.45 -2.76 -6.29
C TRP A 22 -4.89 -2.40 -6.65
N ARG A 23 -5.48 -1.45 -5.91
CA ARG A 23 -6.82 -0.90 -6.16
C ARG A 23 -6.80 0.44 -6.91
N ILE A 24 -5.60 0.90 -7.28
CA ILE A 24 -5.37 2.12 -8.04
C ILE A 24 -4.47 1.83 -9.24
N ALA A 25 -4.65 2.60 -10.31
CA ALA A 25 -3.77 2.58 -11.47
C ALA A 25 -2.82 3.79 -11.46
N VAL A 26 -1.76 3.70 -12.28
CA VAL A 26 -0.83 4.82 -12.46
C VAL A 26 -1.59 6.00 -13.07
N GLY A 27 -1.52 7.15 -12.41
CA GLY A 27 -2.23 8.37 -12.81
C GLY A 27 -3.57 8.61 -12.11
N ASP A 28 -4.04 7.65 -11.29
CA ASP A 28 -5.25 7.85 -10.49
C ASP A 28 -5.06 8.88 -9.39
N LYS A 29 -6.11 9.66 -9.14
CA LYS A 29 -6.15 10.61 -8.01
C LYS A 29 -6.50 9.88 -6.73
N VAL A 30 -5.55 9.86 -5.79
CA VAL A 30 -5.73 9.25 -4.46
C VAL A 30 -6.29 10.28 -3.48
N LYS A 31 -7.31 9.88 -2.70
CA LYS A 31 -7.88 10.71 -1.62
C LYS A 31 -7.54 10.13 -0.24
N ARG A 32 -7.54 10.99 0.78
CA ARG A 32 -7.36 10.57 2.17
C ARG A 32 -8.47 9.59 2.56
N GLY A 33 -8.10 8.44 3.10
CA GLY A 33 -9.04 7.36 3.47
C GLY A 33 -9.38 6.38 2.34
N GLN A 34 -8.83 6.56 1.14
CA GLN A 34 -8.99 5.60 0.05
C GLN A 34 -8.04 4.41 0.23
N VAL A 35 -8.56 3.20 0.09
CA VAL A 35 -7.75 1.97 0.04
C VAL A 35 -7.08 1.87 -1.31
N ILE A 36 -5.74 1.80 -1.31
CA ILE A 36 -4.92 1.79 -2.53
C ILE A 36 -4.28 0.43 -2.83
N ALA A 37 -4.06 -0.40 -1.81
CA ALA A 37 -3.46 -1.72 -1.94
C ALA A 37 -4.00 -2.67 -0.87
N GLU A 38 -4.03 -3.94 -1.20
CA GLU A 38 -4.26 -5.07 -0.29
C GLU A 38 -2.96 -5.85 -0.17
N ILE A 39 -2.59 -6.19 1.07
CA ILE A 39 -1.34 -6.83 1.44
C ILE A 39 -1.67 -8.17 2.08
N GLU A 40 -0.92 -9.22 1.73
CA GLU A 40 -0.94 -10.54 2.35
C GLU A 40 0.27 -10.72 3.27
#